data_AF-D1AED6-F1
#
_entry.id   AF-D1AED6-F1
#
_cell.length_a   1.000
_cell.length_b   1.000
_cell.length_c   1.000
_cell.angle_alpha   90.00
_cell.angle_beta   90.00
_cell.angle_gamma   90.00
#
_symmetry.space_group_name_H-M   'P 1'
#
loop_
_entity.id
_entity.type
_entity.pdbx_description
1 polymer ?
#
loop_
_entity_poly.entity_id
_entity_poly.type
_entity_poly.pdbx_seq_one_letter_code
_entity_poly.pdbx_strand_id
1 'polypeptide(L)'
;MPQPDGALRRLRSRAVFDLPAPPAGAVPDAPPRAVRGTIVDASPHLLVLDTAAGEPVRLPMAPTTSVWHGGRSGPQALTPGREAIVRLDADGSVAERVWVDITRVTGTILSCDRDGRQVEVDGGPHRGRTLLTIPEDALRRVLVRHPMLEPGYLMDVICVRSPDGPRAVRPGTSQPGHPADRIVPASADAPSPQTVQGSATWFDGPAAGRAAGAAYPAVDPEGDAGGCADAPQGCAPLPCLSRGSVLIVRNECSGRALKVPIVECGCVAARYCDRCVECGTSPRGRIVELTPVGFAALGGDLDAGCFNVTLDFTATAAAFHPAPEGSP
;
A
#
# COMPACT_ATOMS: atom_id res chain seq x y z
N MET A 1 2.26 34.24 -13.66
CA MET A 1 2.77 34.40 -12.28
C MET A 1 3.22 33.03 -11.79
N PRO A 2 4.42 32.87 -11.21
CA PRO A 2 4.77 31.60 -10.58
C PRO A 2 3.89 31.45 -9.32
N GLN A 3 3.05 30.42 -9.28
CA GLN A 3 2.17 30.18 -8.14
C GLN A 3 3.00 29.90 -6.87
N PRO A 4 2.58 30.40 -5.69
CA PRO A 4 3.24 30.15 -4.40
C PRO A 4 3.56 28.67 -4.13
N ASP A 5 2.72 27.77 -4.66
CA ASP A 5 2.89 26.32 -4.53
C ASP A 5 4.14 25.76 -5.22
N GLY A 6 4.59 26.35 -6.34
CA GLY A 6 5.75 25.84 -7.08
C GLY A 6 7.08 26.07 -6.36
N ALA A 7 7.19 27.14 -5.58
CA ALA A 7 8.38 27.41 -4.76
C ALA A 7 8.47 26.47 -3.55
N LEU A 8 7.36 26.25 -2.85
CA LEU A 8 7.25 25.29 -1.74
C LEU A 8 7.53 23.85 -2.20
N ARG A 9 7.02 23.45 -3.38
CA ARG A 9 7.32 22.14 -3.98
C ARG A 9 8.81 21.96 -4.27
N ARG A 10 9.45 22.94 -4.92
CA ARG A 10 10.91 22.89 -5.18
C ARG A 10 11.73 22.80 -3.90
N LEU A 11 11.33 23.49 -2.84
CA LEU A 11 11.96 23.37 -1.52
C LEU A 11 11.80 21.96 -0.95
N ARG A 12 10.60 21.37 -1.05
CA ARG A 12 10.31 20.01 -0.58
C ARG A 12 11.10 18.93 -1.33
N SER A 13 11.28 19.07 -2.64
CA SER A 13 12.11 18.14 -3.44
C SER A 13 13.60 18.31 -3.13
N ARG A 14 14.10 19.55 -3.04
CA ARG A 14 15.53 19.83 -2.72
C ARG A 14 15.96 19.26 -1.38
N ALA A 15 15.09 19.32 -0.38
CA ALA A 15 15.38 18.80 0.95
C ALA A 15 15.67 17.28 0.99
N VAL A 16 15.31 16.52 -0.05
CA VAL A 16 15.69 15.11 -0.18
C VAL A 16 17.04 14.94 -0.89
N PHE A 17 17.33 15.75 -1.90
CA PHE A 17 18.57 15.64 -2.67
C PHE A 17 19.82 16.06 -1.89
N ASP A 18 19.66 16.97 -0.92
CA ASP A 18 20.77 17.39 -0.04
C ASP A 18 21.02 16.41 1.13
N LEU A 19 20.29 15.29 1.21
CA LEU A 19 20.49 14.31 2.29
C LEU A 19 21.78 13.50 2.07
N PRO A 20 22.49 13.15 3.16
CA PRO A 20 23.63 12.24 3.06
C PRO A 20 23.17 10.86 2.55
N ALA A 21 24.02 10.20 1.78
CA ALA A 21 23.81 8.81 1.39
C ALA A 21 23.63 7.93 2.64
N PRO A 22 22.78 6.89 2.59
CA PRO A 22 22.63 5.98 3.71
C PRO A 22 23.97 5.29 3.99
N PRO A 23 24.29 4.98 5.26
CA PRO A 23 25.46 4.16 5.56
C PRO A 23 25.37 2.83 4.79
N ALA A 24 26.50 2.37 4.26
CA ALA A 24 26.58 1.13 3.50
C ALA A 24 25.98 -0.03 4.33
N GLY A 25 25.04 -0.78 3.74
CA GLY A 25 24.37 -1.91 4.40
C GLY A 25 23.18 -1.55 5.31
N ALA A 26 22.70 -0.30 5.35
CA ALA A 26 21.57 0.10 6.20
C ALA A 26 20.29 -0.74 6.01
N VAL A 27 20.03 -1.17 4.76
CA VAL A 27 18.99 -2.13 4.42
C VAL A 27 19.55 -3.06 3.32
N PRO A 28 19.60 -4.39 3.55
CA PRO A 28 20.12 -5.32 2.56
C PRO A 28 19.24 -5.36 1.32
N ASP A 29 19.86 -5.53 0.16
CA ASP A 29 19.18 -5.69 -1.13
C ASP A 29 18.74 -7.16 -1.32
N ALA A 30 17.97 -7.64 -0.35
CA ALA A 30 17.47 -9.01 -0.33
C ALA A 30 16.12 -9.09 -1.06
N PRO A 31 15.80 -10.23 -1.71
CA PRO A 31 14.50 -10.40 -2.32
C PRO A 31 13.39 -10.27 -1.26
N PRO A 32 12.23 -9.70 -1.64
CA PRO A 32 11.12 -9.56 -0.71
C PRO A 32 10.69 -10.95 -0.22
N ARG A 33 10.45 -11.06 1.08
CA ARG A 33 9.98 -12.30 1.73
C ARG A 33 8.48 -12.52 1.51
N ALA A 34 8.04 -12.28 0.29
CA ALA A 34 6.68 -12.52 -0.14
C ALA A 34 6.63 -12.78 -1.65
N VAL A 35 5.67 -13.60 -2.07
CA VAL A 35 5.47 -14.01 -3.46
C VAL A 35 4.01 -13.78 -3.84
N ARG A 36 3.75 -13.30 -5.06
CA ARG A 36 2.40 -13.23 -5.64
C ARG A 36 2.36 -14.05 -6.92
N GLY A 37 1.31 -14.85 -7.09
CA GLY A 37 1.14 -15.66 -8.30
C GLY A 37 -0.23 -16.31 -8.38
N THR A 38 -0.45 -17.02 -9.48
CA THR A 38 -1.65 -17.84 -9.68
C THR A 38 -1.39 -19.24 -9.14
N ILE A 39 -2.32 -19.80 -8.37
CA ILE A 39 -2.21 -21.16 -7.85
C ILE A 39 -2.27 -22.13 -9.03
N VAL A 40 -1.24 -22.97 -9.18
CA VAL A 40 -1.17 -24.04 -10.18
C VAL A 40 -1.56 -25.37 -9.55
N ASP A 41 -1.08 -25.62 -8.34
CA ASP A 41 -1.34 -26.84 -7.57
C ASP A 41 -1.23 -26.54 -6.06
N ALA A 42 -1.96 -27.30 -5.25
CA ALA A 42 -1.95 -27.16 -3.81
C ALA A 42 -2.23 -28.51 -3.12
N SER A 43 -1.38 -28.83 -2.15
CA SER A 43 -1.54 -29.96 -1.21
C SER A 43 -1.34 -29.46 0.21
N PRO A 44 -1.61 -30.26 1.26
CA PRO A 44 -1.39 -29.82 2.65
C PRO A 44 0.05 -29.37 2.98
N HIS A 45 1.06 -29.75 2.18
CA HIS A 45 2.48 -29.50 2.46
C HIS A 45 3.20 -28.70 1.37
N LEU A 46 2.52 -28.40 0.26
CA LEU A 46 3.13 -27.75 -0.88
C LEU A 46 2.11 -26.88 -1.59
N LEU A 47 2.49 -25.63 -1.86
CA LEU A 47 1.78 -24.70 -2.73
C LEU A 47 2.64 -24.40 -3.95
N VAL A 48 2.06 -24.47 -5.15
CA VAL A 48 2.77 -24.15 -6.40
C VAL A 48 2.12 -22.92 -7.03
N LEU A 49 2.93 -21.88 -7.27
CA LEU A 49 2.49 -20.61 -7.83
C LEU A 49 3.16 -20.33 -9.17
N ASP A 50 2.37 -19.98 -10.17
CA ASP A 50 2.87 -19.33 -11.38
C ASP A 50 3.04 -17.82 -11.12
N THR A 51 4.29 -17.36 -11.16
CA THR A 51 4.66 -15.95 -10.98
C THR A 51 4.82 -15.22 -12.32
N ALA A 52 4.68 -15.91 -13.44
CA ALA A 52 5.05 -15.51 -14.81
C ALA A 52 6.48 -14.97 -14.98
N ALA A 53 7.37 -15.20 -14.01
CA ALA A 53 8.78 -14.84 -14.08
C ALA A 53 9.66 -16.03 -14.54
N GLY A 54 9.06 -17.15 -14.93
CA GLY A 54 9.76 -18.38 -15.30
C GLY A 54 9.01 -19.63 -14.84
N GLU A 55 9.73 -20.61 -14.32
CA GLU A 55 9.13 -21.83 -13.78
C GLU A 55 8.24 -21.54 -12.57
N PRO A 56 7.16 -22.32 -12.37
CA PRO A 56 6.31 -22.21 -11.19
C PRO A 56 7.12 -22.37 -9.89
N VAL A 57 6.92 -21.45 -8.97
CA VAL A 57 7.57 -21.45 -7.66
C VAL A 57 6.88 -22.47 -6.76
N ARG A 58 7.69 -23.33 -6.13
CA ARG A 58 7.23 -24.36 -5.19
C ARG A 58 7.51 -23.92 -3.77
N LEU A 59 6.46 -23.75 -2.99
CA LEU A 59 6.51 -23.21 -1.63
C LEU A 59 6.09 -24.31 -0.64
N PRO A 60 7.02 -24.82 0.19
CA PRO A 60 6.68 -25.70 1.29
C PRO A 60 5.67 -25.03 2.24
N MET A 61 4.74 -25.82 2.77
CA MET A 61 3.80 -25.39 3.79
C MET A 61 3.98 -26.21 5.07
N ALA A 62 4.06 -25.51 6.19
CA ALA A 62 4.08 -26.11 7.51
C ALA A 62 2.65 -26.29 8.04
N PRO A 63 2.43 -27.14 9.05
CA PRO A 63 1.12 -27.22 9.73
C PRO A 63 0.66 -25.90 10.35
N THR A 64 1.58 -24.97 10.58
CA THR A 64 1.33 -23.61 11.10
C THR A 64 1.00 -22.60 10.00
N THR A 65 1.13 -22.96 8.71
CA THR A 65 0.81 -22.07 7.59
C THR A 65 -0.66 -21.66 7.67
N SER A 66 -0.88 -20.36 7.80
CA SER A 66 -2.23 -19.81 7.90
C SER A 66 -2.77 -19.41 6.52
N VAL A 67 -4.03 -19.76 6.24
CA VAL A 67 -4.70 -19.42 4.97
C VAL A 67 -5.85 -18.46 5.24
N TRP A 68 -5.95 -17.43 4.41
CA TRP A 68 -7.02 -16.46 4.43
C TRP A 68 -7.77 -16.44 3.10
N HIS A 69 -9.10 -16.47 3.16
CA HIS A 69 -10.01 -16.23 2.04
C HIS A 69 -11.32 -15.66 2.61
N GLY A 70 -11.40 -14.33 2.72
CA GLY A 70 -12.50 -13.62 3.38
C GLY A 70 -12.57 -13.79 4.90
N GLY A 71 -11.55 -14.39 5.49
CA GLY A 71 -11.48 -14.79 6.89
C GLY A 71 -10.53 -15.98 7.05
N ARG A 72 -10.37 -16.48 8.28
CA ARG A 72 -9.55 -17.68 8.54
C ARG A 72 -10.10 -18.86 7.76
N SER A 73 -9.27 -19.47 6.94
CA SER A 73 -9.60 -20.56 6.03
C SER A 73 -8.59 -21.69 6.16
N GLY A 74 -8.89 -22.83 5.53
CA GLY A 74 -7.98 -23.97 5.43
C GLY A 74 -7.49 -24.21 4.00
N PRO A 75 -6.76 -25.33 3.78
CA PRO A 75 -6.17 -25.68 2.48
C PRO A 75 -7.18 -25.75 1.32
N GLN A 76 -8.46 -26.01 1.61
CA GLN A 76 -9.53 -26.03 0.60
C GLN A 76 -9.73 -24.71 -0.15
N ALA A 77 -9.26 -23.58 0.41
CA ALA A 77 -9.30 -22.29 -0.27
C ALA A 77 -8.21 -22.15 -1.35
N LEU A 78 -7.19 -23.01 -1.33
CA LEU A 78 -6.06 -23.00 -2.26
C LEU A 78 -6.44 -23.71 -3.57
N THR A 79 -7.40 -23.14 -4.30
CA THR A 79 -7.89 -23.73 -5.57
C THR A 79 -7.02 -23.26 -6.75
N PRO A 80 -6.60 -24.17 -7.64
CA PRO A 80 -5.92 -23.79 -8.88
C PRO A 80 -6.69 -22.74 -9.69
N GLY A 81 -5.96 -21.83 -10.34
CA GLY A 81 -6.48 -20.69 -11.11
C GLY A 81 -6.76 -19.43 -10.28
N ARG A 82 -6.79 -19.51 -8.95
CA ARG A 82 -6.95 -18.34 -8.07
C ARG A 82 -5.65 -17.58 -7.88
N GLU A 83 -5.74 -16.32 -7.51
CA GLU A 83 -4.56 -15.53 -7.15
C GLU A 83 -4.22 -15.76 -5.67
N ALA A 84 -2.93 -15.89 -5.37
CA ALA A 84 -2.43 -15.96 -4.01
C ALA A 84 -1.27 -14.98 -3.79
N ILE A 85 -1.25 -14.40 -2.59
CA ILE A 85 -0.09 -13.71 -2.05
C ILE A 85 0.38 -14.51 -0.84
N VAL A 86 1.68 -14.80 -0.78
CA VAL A 86 2.28 -15.65 0.24
C VAL A 86 3.37 -14.84 0.94
N ARG A 87 3.28 -14.70 2.26
CA ARG A 87 4.40 -14.26 3.10
C ARG A 87 5.23 -15.50 3.47
N LEU A 88 6.54 -15.36 3.30
CA LEU A 88 7.50 -16.38 3.70
C LEU A 88 8.00 -16.11 5.13
N ASP A 89 8.48 -17.17 5.77
CA ASP A 89 9.05 -17.12 7.10
C ASP A 89 10.36 -16.32 7.19
N ALA A 90 11.00 -16.34 8.36
CA ALA A 90 12.23 -15.61 8.62
C ALA A 90 13.44 -16.13 7.82
N ASP A 91 13.37 -17.33 7.25
CA ASP A 91 14.42 -17.89 6.40
C ASP A 91 14.10 -17.72 4.92
N GLY A 92 12.87 -17.28 4.59
CA GLY A 92 12.40 -17.13 3.23
C GLY A 92 12.16 -18.46 2.53
N SER A 93 11.92 -19.53 3.30
CA SER A 93 11.94 -20.91 2.79
C SER A 93 10.59 -21.61 2.87
N VAL A 94 9.73 -21.22 3.82
CA VAL A 94 8.42 -21.83 4.05
C VAL A 94 7.33 -20.76 3.97
N ALA A 95 6.17 -21.12 3.42
CA ALA A 95 4.99 -20.28 3.44
C ALA A 95 4.48 -20.12 4.88
N GLU A 96 4.55 -18.92 5.43
CA GLU A 96 4.05 -18.59 6.77
C GLU A 96 2.55 -18.27 6.72
N ARG A 97 2.15 -17.48 5.71
CA ARG A 97 0.78 -16.98 5.56
C ARG A 97 0.41 -16.82 4.09
N VAL A 98 -0.80 -17.24 3.74
CA VAL A 98 -1.34 -17.20 2.38
C VAL A 98 -2.65 -16.44 2.36
N TRP A 99 -2.77 -15.44 1.50
CA TRP A 99 -4.02 -14.76 1.20
C TRP A 99 -4.47 -15.09 -0.21
N VAL A 100 -5.67 -15.68 -0.33
CA VAL A 100 -6.26 -16.06 -1.61
C VAL A 100 -7.26 -14.99 -2.04
N ASP A 101 -7.13 -14.52 -3.28
CA ASP A 101 -8.01 -13.55 -3.93
C ASP A 101 -8.26 -12.28 -3.11
N ILE A 102 -7.35 -11.94 -2.19
CA ILE A 102 -7.46 -10.73 -1.40
C ILE A 102 -7.32 -9.51 -2.31
N THR A 103 -8.21 -8.54 -2.13
CA THR A 103 -8.16 -7.25 -2.81
C THR A 103 -8.60 -6.16 -1.85
N ARG A 104 -8.40 -4.91 -2.23
CA ARG A 104 -8.76 -3.74 -1.43
C ARG A 104 -9.41 -2.72 -2.32
N VAL A 105 -10.54 -2.18 -1.85
CA VAL A 105 -11.21 -1.07 -2.52
C VAL A 105 -11.04 0.16 -1.64
N THR A 106 -10.38 1.17 -2.19
CA THR A 106 -10.10 2.43 -1.52
C THR A 106 -10.40 3.58 -2.46
N GLY A 107 -11.16 4.58 -2.01
CA GLY A 107 -11.50 5.72 -2.86
C GLY A 107 -12.64 6.58 -2.32
N THR A 108 -13.23 7.39 -3.19
CA THR A 108 -14.39 8.24 -2.87
C THR A 108 -15.67 7.53 -3.27
N ILE A 109 -16.66 7.47 -2.39
CA ILE A 109 -17.99 6.93 -2.69
C ILE A 109 -18.64 7.83 -3.74
N LEU A 110 -19.04 7.25 -4.87
CA LEU A 110 -19.80 7.94 -5.93
C LEU A 110 -21.30 7.74 -5.75
N SER A 111 -21.69 6.51 -5.42
CA SER A 111 -23.09 6.14 -5.21
C SER A 111 -23.17 4.97 -4.23
N CYS A 112 -24.32 4.88 -3.56
CA CYS A 112 -24.67 3.78 -2.69
C CYS A 112 -26.16 3.46 -2.91
N ASP A 113 -26.51 2.19 -2.99
CA ASP A 113 -27.91 1.79 -3.00
C ASP A 113 -28.57 2.07 -1.63
N ARG A 114 -29.91 1.94 -1.58
CA ARG A 114 -30.69 2.23 -0.37
C ARG A 114 -30.34 1.32 0.81
N ASP A 115 -29.86 0.10 0.53
CA ASP A 115 -29.59 -0.92 1.54
C ASP A 115 -28.13 -0.93 2.00
N GLY A 116 -27.26 -0.08 1.43
CA GLY A 116 -25.85 -0.04 1.76
C GLY A 116 -25.03 -1.21 1.18
N ARG A 117 -25.58 -1.97 0.24
CA ARG A 117 -25.02 -3.25 -0.25
C ARG A 117 -24.28 -3.11 -1.56
N GLN A 118 -24.64 -2.14 -2.39
CA GLN A 118 -23.93 -1.84 -3.63
C GLN A 118 -23.37 -0.43 -3.52
N VAL A 119 -22.04 -0.32 -3.55
CA VAL A 119 -21.33 0.96 -3.42
C VAL A 119 -20.40 1.12 -4.61
N GLU A 120 -20.57 2.19 -5.38
CA GLU A 120 -19.61 2.55 -6.43
C GLU A 120 -18.55 3.45 -5.82
N VAL A 121 -17.28 3.08 -5.98
CA VAL A 121 -16.13 3.79 -5.43
C VAL A 121 -15.22 4.24 -6.57
N ASP A 122 -14.86 5.52 -6.56
CA ASP A 122 -13.83 6.10 -7.41
C ASP A 122 -12.45 5.94 -6.75
N GLY A 123 -11.65 5.00 -7.26
CA GLY A 123 -10.26 4.79 -6.90
C GLY A 123 -9.30 5.78 -7.58
N GLY A 124 -9.81 6.86 -8.17
CA GLY A 124 -9.01 7.91 -8.79
C GLY A 124 -8.41 7.50 -10.13
N PRO A 125 -7.52 8.33 -10.69
CA PRO A 125 -7.05 8.20 -12.07
C PRO A 125 -6.24 6.92 -12.35
N HIS A 126 -5.70 6.27 -11.32
CA HIS A 126 -4.87 5.06 -11.47
C HIS A 126 -5.63 3.75 -11.27
N ARG A 127 -6.75 3.78 -10.52
CA ARG A 127 -7.49 2.55 -10.15
C ARG A 127 -8.90 2.52 -10.74
N GLY A 128 -9.39 3.65 -11.25
CA GLY A 128 -10.68 3.77 -11.88
C GLY A 128 -11.84 3.51 -10.92
N ARG A 129 -13.01 3.24 -11.48
CA ARG A 129 -14.23 3.01 -10.71
C ARG A 129 -14.42 1.53 -10.43
N THR A 130 -14.90 1.22 -9.23
CA THR A 130 -15.18 -0.14 -8.80
C THR A 130 -16.57 -0.21 -8.19
N LEU A 131 -17.40 -1.13 -8.68
CA LEU A 131 -18.64 -1.51 -8.02
C LEU A 131 -18.33 -2.57 -6.96
N LEU A 132 -18.56 -2.21 -5.70
CA LEU A 132 -18.32 -3.05 -4.53
C LEU A 132 -19.65 -3.62 -4.02
N THR A 133 -19.69 -4.92 -3.80
CA THR A 133 -20.78 -5.54 -3.03
C THR A 133 -20.39 -5.68 -1.56
N ILE A 134 -21.26 -5.24 -0.64
CA ILE A 134 -21.15 -5.45 0.79
C ILE A 134 -22.19 -6.51 1.21
N PRO A 135 -21.76 -7.76 1.46
CA PRO A 135 -22.64 -8.80 1.98
C PRO A 135 -23.29 -8.41 3.30
N GLU A 136 -24.48 -8.95 3.56
CA GLU A 136 -25.27 -8.64 4.76
C GLU A 136 -24.52 -8.90 6.08
N ASP A 137 -23.78 -10.00 6.14
CA ASP A 137 -22.96 -10.41 7.27
C ASP A 137 -21.75 -9.49 7.49
N ALA A 138 -21.25 -8.86 6.42
CA ALA A 138 -20.17 -7.87 6.48
C ALA A 138 -20.67 -6.45 6.75
N LEU A 139 -21.89 -6.10 6.34
CA LEU A 139 -22.42 -4.73 6.36
C LEU A 139 -22.34 -4.10 7.75
N ARG A 140 -22.82 -4.79 8.79
CA ARG A 140 -22.72 -4.28 10.17
C ARG A 140 -21.28 -3.98 10.58
N ARG A 141 -20.34 -4.85 10.21
CA ARG A 141 -18.91 -4.66 10.54
C ARG A 141 -18.32 -3.49 9.78
N VAL A 142 -18.72 -3.29 8.51
CA VAL A 142 -18.29 -2.15 7.70
C VAL A 142 -18.79 -0.85 8.31
N LEU A 143 -20.08 -0.76 8.63
CA LEU A 143 -20.73 0.45 9.16
C LEU A 143 -20.16 0.91 10.52
N VAL A 144 -19.57 0.02 11.33
CA VAL A 144 -18.89 0.40 12.57
C VAL A 144 -17.70 1.32 12.32
N ARG A 145 -16.99 1.12 11.20
CA ARG A 145 -15.79 1.90 10.85
C ARG A 145 -16.01 2.86 9.69
N HIS A 146 -17.06 2.65 8.90
CA HIS A 146 -17.48 3.47 7.76
C HIS A 146 -18.97 3.82 7.91
N PRO A 147 -19.33 4.66 8.90
CA PRO A 147 -20.72 5.00 9.16
C PRO A 147 -21.36 5.87 8.06
N MET A 148 -20.56 6.61 7.29
CA MET A 148 -21.06 7.51 6.23
C MET A 148 -20.94 6.84 4.86
N LEU A 149 -21.94 6.05 4.48
CA LEU A 149 -22.05 5.47 3.12
C LEU A 149 -22.76 6.43 2.16
N GLU A 150 -22.24 7.64 2.06
CA GLU A 150 -22.82 8.73 1.27
C GLU A 150 -21.82 9.19 0.19
N PRO A 151 -22.31 9.63 -0.98
CA PRO A 151 -21.45 10.21 -2.01
C PRO A 151 -20.53 11.32 -1.47
N GLY A 152 -19.27 11.30 -1.89
CA GLY A 152 -18.24 12.25 -1.45
C GLY A 152 -17.47 11.85 -0.20
N TYR A 153 -17.94 10.86 0.58
CA TYR A 153 -17.16 10.29 1.68
C TYR A 153 -16.17 9.24 1.19
N LEU A 154 -15.16 8.96 2.01
CA LEU A 154 -14.11 8.00 1.70
C LEU A 154 -14.51 6.58 2.10
N MET A 155 -14.08 5.59 1.33
CA MET A 155 -14.33 4.17 1.56
C MET A 155 -13.02 3.41 1.56
N ASP A 156 -12.80 2.56 2.56
CA ASP A 156 -11.62 1.69 2.60
C ASP A 156 -11.95 0.31 3.19
N VAL A 157 -12.02 -0.69 2.31
CA VAL A 157 -12.42 -2.05 2.68
C VAL A 157 -11.48 -3.10 2.12
N ILE A 158 -11.25 -4.13 2.93
CA ILE A 158 -10.64 -5.38 2.48
C ILE A 158 -11.75 -6.24 1.88
N CYS A 159 -11.44 -6.85 0.75
CA CYS A 159 -12.36 -7.60 -0.07
C CYS A 159 -11.76 -8.94 -0.49
N VAL A 160 -12.64 -9.82 -0.98
CA VAL A 160 -12.27 -10.98 -1.78
C VAL A 160 -12.71 -10.71 -3.22
N ARG A 161 -11.85 -11.00 -4.21
CA ARG A 161 -12.24 -10.94 -5.62
C ARG A 161 -13.33 -11.96 -5.90
N SER A 162 -14.30 -11.59 -6.71
CA SER A 162 -15.29 -12.51 -7.25
C SER A 162 -15.60 -12.15 -8.70
N PRO A 163 -16.20 -13.07 -9.49
CA PRO A 163 -16.56 -12.80 -10.88
C PRO A 163 -17.46 -11.57 -11.05
N ASP A 164 -18.34 -11.31 -10.08
CA ASP A 164 -19.29 -10.19 -10.10
C ASP A 164 -18.70 -8.87 -9.54
N GLY A 165 -17.41 -8.87 -9.21
CA GLY A 165 -16.71 -7.75 -8.57
C GLY A 165 -16.21 -8.08 -7.17
N PRO A 166 -15.52 -7.13 -6.51
CA PRO A 166 -15.03 -7.33 -5.15
C PRO A 166 -16.18 -7.42 -4.14
N ARG A 167 -16.03 -8.33 -3.19
CA ARG A 167 -16.96 -8.50 -2.06
C ARG A 167 -16.30 -8.07 -0.77
N ALA A 168 -16.84 -7.05 -0.10
CA ALA A 168 -16.30 -6.54 1.16
C ALA A 168 -16.38 -7.62 2.26
N VAL A 169 -15.34 -7.71 3.08
CA VAL A 169 -15.30 -8.64 4.23
C VAL A 169 -15.02 -7.94 5.55
N ARG A 170 -14.30 -6.81 5.52
CA ARG A 170 -14.07 -5.94 6.68
C ARG A 170 -13.55 -4.57 6.26
N PRO A 171 -13.67 -3.55 7.12
CA PRO A 171 -12.91 -2.31 7.00
C PRO A 171 -11.41 -2.57 6.89
N GLY A 172 -10.74 -1.83 6.00
CA GLY A 172 -9.27 -1.77 5.93
C GLY A 172 -8.68 -0.83 6.98
N THR A 173 -9.34 0.31 7.22
CA THR A 173 -9.06 1.22 8.34
C THR A 173 -10.36 1.85 8.87
N SER A 174 -10.26 2.91 9.67
CA SER A 174 -11.41 3.73 10.03
C SER A 174 -11.63 4.85 9.01
N GLN A 175 -12.88 5.08 8.62
CA GLN A 175 -13.27 6.17 7.74
C GLN A 175 -12.87 7.51 8.37
N PRO A 176 -12.18 8.39 7.63
CA PRO A 176 -11.97 9.76 8.07
C PRO A 176 -13.31 10.47 8.31
N GLY A 177 -13.40 11.25 9.40
CA GLY A 177 -14.61 12.01 9.75
C GLY A 177 -14.88 13.23 8.85
N HIS A 178 -14.32 13.26 7.65
CA HIS A 178 -14.47 14.35 6.69
C HIS A 178 -14.70 13.79 5.27
N PRO A 179 -15.42 14.52 4.41
CA PRO A 179 -15.50 14.23 2.98
C PRO A 179 -14.13 14.28 2.28
N ALA A 180 -14.04 13.66 1.10
CA ALA A 180 -12.82 13.55 0.32
C ALA A 180 -12.22 14.90 -0.14
N ASP A 181 -13.05 15.94 -0.25
CA ASP A 181 -12.68 17.29 -0.69
C ASP A 181 -12.38 18.26 0.47
N ARG A 182 -12.52 17.83 1.73
CA ARG A 182 -12.33 18.65 2.94
C ARG A 182 -11.15 18.18 3.79
N ILE A 183 -10.01 17.97 3.13
CA ILE A 183 -8.75 17.63 3.79
C ILE A 183 -8.17 18.88 4.45
N VAL A 184 -7.57 18.72 5.62
CA VAL A 184 -6.77 19.78 6.26
C VAL A 184 -5.29 19.42 6.10
N PRO A 185 -4.56 20.03 5.15
CA PRO A 185 -3.17 19.68 4.87
C PRO A 185 -2.24 19.91 6.07
N ALA A 186 -1.11 19.21 6.08
CA ALA A 186 -0.01 19.56 6.98
C ALA A 186 0.51 20.98 6.70
N SER A 187 0.99 21.67 7.74
CA SER A 187 1.55 23.02 7.59
C SER A 187 2.66 23.05 6.53
N ALA A 188 2.61 24.06 5.66
CA ALA A 188 3.57 24.23 4.57
C ALA A 188 5.00 24.50 5.06
N ASP A 189 5.15 25.09 6.24
CA ASP A 189 6.43 25.54 6.81
C ASP A 189 7.18 24.43 7.57
N ALA A 190 6.64 23.21 7.64
CA ALA A 190 7.34 22.10 8.26
C ALA A 190 8.60 21.75 7.41
N PRO A 191 9.81 21.73 8.01
CA PRO A 191 10.99 21.26 7.30
C PRO A 191 10.74 19.83 6.84
N SER A 192 11.07 19.51 5.58
CA SER A 192 11.02 18.12 5.10
C SER A 192 11.97 17.29 5.94
N PRO A 193 11.48 16.36 6.77
CA PRO A 193 12.37 15.59 7.61
C PRO A 193 13.03 14.49 6.77
N GLN A 194 14.27 14.14 7.12
CA GLN A 194 14.96 12.97 6.54
C GLN A 194 14.13 11.69 6.66
N THR A 195 13.32 11.61 7.73
CA THR A 195 12.39 10.52 7.98
C THR A 195 10.99 11.03 8.29
N VAL A 196 9.95 10.40 7.73
CA VAL A 196 8.54 10.71 8.02
C VAL A 196 7.86 9.50 8.64
N GLN A 197 7.08 9.71 9.70
CA GLN A 197 6.25 8.69 10.34
C GLN A 197 4.78 8.85 9.99
N GLY A 198 4.05 7.74 9.88
CA GLY A 198 2.63 7.72 9.54
C GLY A 198 2.09 6.30 9.47
N SER A 199 1.08 6.08 8.64
CA SER A 199 0.58 4.74 8.33
C SER A 199 0.95 4.32 6.91
N ALA A 200 1.25 3.03 6.77
CA ALA A 200 1.29 2.36 5.48
C ALA A 200 0.00 1.57 5.30
N THR A 201 -0.54 1.63 4.09
CA THR A 201 -1.57 0.70 3.61
C THR A 201 -1.02 -0.08 2.42
N TRP A 202 -1.84 -0.89 1.78
CA TRP A 202 -1.49 -1.54 0.51
C TRP A 202 -2.56 -1.26 -0.52
N PHE A 203 -2.18 -1.30 -1.79
CA PHE A 203 -3.09 -1.09 -2.91
C PHE A 203 -3.11 -2.28 -3.84
N ASP A 204 -4.17 -2.34 -4.63
CA ASP A 204 -4.33 -3.30 -5.70
C ASP A 204 -4.50 -2.56 -7.04
N GLY A 205 -4.28 -3.26 -8.14
CA GLY A 205 -4.33 -2.70 -9.48
C GLY A 205 -3.14 -3.10 -10.36
N PRO A 206 -3.09 -2.63 -11.62
CA PRO A 206 -2.06 -3.04 -12.57
C PRO A 206 -0.63 -2.77 -12.09
N ALA A 207 -0.41 -1.60 -11.47
CA ALA A 207 0.90 -1.22 -10.94
C ALA A 207 1.31 -1.98 -9.67
N ALA A 208 0.36 -2.62 -8.98
CA ALA A 208 0.66 -3.43 -7.80
C ALA A 208 1.52 -4.66 -8.16
N GLY A 209 1.41 -5.15 -9.41
CA GLY A 209 2.29 -6.14 -10.00
C GLY A 209 2.56 -7.36 -9.12
N ARG A 210 3.69 -8.04 -9.37
CA ARG A 210 4.20 -9.17 -8.56
C ARG A 210 5.50 -8.84 -7.82
N ALA A 211 5.96 -7.58 -7.89
CA ALA A 211 7.16 -7.11 -7.24
C ALA A 211 6.83 -6.14 -6.10
N ALA A 212 7.81 -5.89 -5.23
CA ALA A 212 7.71 -4.84 -4.22
C ALA A 212 7.76 -3.45 -4.88
N GLY A 213 6.88 -2.56 -4.44
CA GLY A 213 6.80 -1.18 -4.93
C GLY A 213 5.87 -0.35 -4.06
N ALA A 214 5.76 0.93 -4.37
CA ALA A 214 4.91 1.87 -3.65
C ALA A 214 4.13 2.82 -4.57
N ALA A 215 2.90 3.12 -4.18
CA ALA A 215 2.20 4.33 -4.58
C ALA A 215 2.46 5.41 -3.51
N TYR A 216 3.01 6.55 -3.92
CA TYR A 216 3.45 7.59 -2.99
C TYR A 216 2.55 8.83 -3.06
N PRO A 217 2.04 9.37 -1.93
CA PRO A 217 1.04 10.44 -1.95
C PRO A 217 1.52 11.80 -2.50
N ALA A 218 2.82 12.07 -2.44
CA ALA A 218 3.41 13.34 -2.85
C ALA A 218 4.32 13.17 -4.09
N VAL A 219 3.83 12.48 -5.13
CA VAL A 219 4.55 12.46 -6.42
C VAL A 219 4.37 13.81 -7.12
N ASP A 220 5.47 14.38 -7.62
CA ASP A 220 5.47 15.67 -8.31
C ASP A 220 4.63 15.59 -9.60
N PRO A 221 3.62 16.47 -9.78
CA PRO A 221 2.80 16.48 -10.98
C PRO A 221 3.44 17.15 -12.19
N GLU A 222 4.59 17.81 -12.05
CA GLU A 222 5.24 18.52 -13.15
C GLU A 222 6.10 17.60 -14.04
N GLY A 223 6.11 17.91 -15.34
CA GLY A 223 6.93 17.20 -16.32
C GLY A 223 6.66 15.69 -16.34
N ASP A 224 7.75 14.91 -16.38
CA ASP A 224 7.70 13.45 -16.48
C ASP A 224 7.75 12.75 -15.10
N ALA A 225 7.60 13.49 -14.00
CA ALA A 225 7.67 12.93 -12.65
C ALA A 225 6.51 11.99 -12.32
N GLY A 226 5.38 12.14 -13.01
CA GLY A 226 4.29 11.18 -13.06
C GLY A 226 3.24 11.29 -11.93
N GLY A 227 3.16 12.44 -11.26
CA GLY A 227 2.10 12.76 -10.29
C GLY A 227 0.82 13.30 -10.94
N CYS A 228 -0.29 13.27 -10.22
CA CYS A 228 -1.54 13.88 -10.66
C CYS A 228 -1.59 15.38 -10.32
N ALA A 229 -1.95 16.23 -11.28
CA ALA A 229 -2.06 17.68 -11.08
C ALA A 229 -3.09 18.09 -10.01
N ASP A 230 -4.11 17.28 -9.80
CA ASP A 230 -5.20 17.45 -8.83
C ASP A 230 -4.98 16.62 -7.55
N ALA A 231 -3.79 16.05 -7.35
CA ALA A 231 -3.46 15.36 -6.11
C ALA A 231 -3.54 16.33 -4.92
N PRO A 232 -4.36 16.04 -3.89
CA PRO A 232 -4.44 16.91 -2.73
C PRO A 232 -3.17 16.81 -1.89
N GLN A 233 -2.86 17.86 -1.14
CA GLN A 233 -1.83 17.76 -0.10
C GLN A 233 -2.38 16.95 1.08
N GLY A 234 -1.65 15.90 1.45
CA GLY A 234 -2.03 15.05 2.58
C GLY A 234 -1.83 15.71 3.95
N CYS A 235 -2.27 15.00 4.99
CA CYS A 235 -2.13 15.42 6.38
C CYS A 235 -0.72 15.18 6.98
N ALA A 236 0.23 14.70 6.18
CA ALA A 236 1.63 14.53 6.56
C ALA A 236 2.53 15.42 5.66
N PRO A 237 3.60 16.02 6.20
CA PRO A 237 4.50 16.91 5.46
C PRO A 237 5.47 16.10 4.60
N LEU A 238 4.97 15.51 3.53
CA LEU A 238 5.75 14.66 2.64
C LEU A 238 6.58 15.48 1.65
N PRO A 239 7.86 15.14 1.42
CA PRO A 239 8.63 15.72 0.33
C PRO A 239 8.06 15.27 -1.02
N CYS A 240 8.17 16.14 -2.02
CA CYS A 240 7.77 15.84 -3.39
C CYS A 240 8.84 14.97 -4.06
N LEU A 241 8.44 13.86 -4.68
CA LEU A 241 9.32 12.89 -5.32
C LEU A 241 8.81 12.51 -6.72
N SER A 242 9.66 11.91 -7.56
CA SER A 242 9.25 11.39 -8.86
C SER A 242 9.01 9.87 -8.81
N ARG A 243 8.19 9.33 -9.73
CA ARG A 243 8.16 7.88 -9.99
C ARG A 243 9.58 7.39 -10.32
N GLY A 244 9.92 6.20 -9.82
CA GLY A 244 11.27 5.64 -9.87
C GLY A 244 12.16 6.00 -8.67
N SER A 245 11.82 7.02 -7.89
CA SER A 245 12.54 7.29 -6.62
C SER A 245 12.41 6.09 -5.67
N VAL A 246 13.41 5.86 -4.83
CA VAL A 246 13.47 4.70 -3.93
C VAL A 246 13.30 5.13 -2.48
N LEU A 247 12.30 4.56 -1.82
CA LEU A 247 12.01 4.75 -0.41
C LEU A 247 12.63 3.60 0.41
N ILE A 248 13.24 3.91 1.54
CA ILE A 248 13.43 2.92 2.60
C ILE A 248 12.18 2.94 3.46
N VAL A 249 11.47 1.82 3.52
CA VAL A 249 10.22 1.67 4.27
C VAL A 249 10.48 0.74 5.43
N ARG A 250 10.21 1.21 6.66
CA ARG A 250 10.32 0.41 7.89
C ARG A 250 8.95 0.22 8.51
N ASN A 251 8.54 -1.03 8.70
CA ASN A 251 7.36 -1.36 9.48
C ASN A 251 7.72 -1.32 10.97
N GLU A 252 7.18 -0.35 11.69
CA GLU A 252 7.44 -0.16 13.13
C GLU A 252 6.87 -1.29 13.98
N CYS A 253 5.84 -1.99 13.48
CA CYS A 253 5.23 -3.10 14.19
C CYS A 253 6.11 -4.35 14.19
N SER A 254 6.83 -4.61 13.09
CA SER A 254 7.63 -5.83 12.89
C SER A 254 9.14 -5.60 12.95
N GLY A 255 9.58 -4.34 12.88
CA GLY A 255 10.98 -3.94 12.74
C GLY A 255 11.58 -4.21 11.35
N ARG A 256 10.83 -4.81 10.42
CA ARG A 256 11.33 -5.13 9.08
C ARG A 256 11.44 -3.86 8.23
N ALA A 257 12.45 -3.82 7.36
CA ALA A 257 12.65 -2.73 6.41
C ALA A 257 12.92 -3.25 5.00
N LEU A 258 12.52 -2.47 4.00
CA LEU A 258 12.66 -2.81 2.58
C LEU A 258 12.89 -1.54 1.76
N LYS A 259 13.75 -1.61 0.74
CA LYS A 259 13.83 -0.58 -0.29
C LYS A 259 12.74 -0.83 -1.33
N VAL A 260 11.90 0.16 -1.60
CA VAL A 260 10.82 0.04 -2.60
C VAL A 260 10.84 1.22 -3.56
N PRO A 261 10.78 0.97 -4.89
CA PRO A 261 10.62 2.04 -5.85
C PRO A 261 9.18 2.59 -5.81
N ILE A 262 9.04 3.90 -6.08
CA ILE A 262 7.75 4.52 -6.36
C ILE A 262 7.33 4.13 -7.76
N VAL A 263 6.27 3.33 -7.87
CA VAL A 263 5.76 2.81 -9.16
C VAL A 263 4.51 3.54 -9.64
N GLU A 264 3.77 4.19 -8.73
CA GLU A 264 2.50 4.87 -8.99
C GLU A 264 2.36 6.13 -8.11
N CYS A 265 1.50 7.07 -8.52
CA CYS A 265 1.11 8.19 -7.67
C CYS A 265 0.00 7.76 -6.69
N GLY A 266 0.20 7.98 -5.40
CA GLY A 266 -0.72 7.66 -4.31
C GLY A 266 -1.72 8.78 -4.01
N CYS A 267 -2.25 9.47 -5.02
CA CYS A 267 -3.12 10.64 -4.83
C CYS A 267 -4.41 10.31 -4.06
N VAL A 268 -4.88 9.06 -4.12
CA VAL A 268 -6.01 8.59 -3.30
C VAL A 268 -5.62 8.53 -1.83
N ALA A 269 -4.48 7.94 -1.47
CA ALA A 269 -3.99 7.90 -0.10
C ALA A 269 -3.79 9.28 0.53
N ALA A 270 -3.41 10.29 -0.26
CA ALA A 270 -3.30 11.68 0.20
C ALA A 270 -4.61 12.21 0.82
N ARG A 271 -5.77 11.63 0.46
CA ARG A 271 -7.09 12.01 0.99
C ARG A 271 -7.37 11.44 2.38
N TYR A 272 -6.61 10.45 2.82
CA TYR A 272 -6.85 9.73 4.08
C TYR A 272 -5.99 10.28 5.21
N CYS A 273 -6.65 11.02 6.11
CA CYS A 273 -6.06 11.56 7.33
C CYS A 273 -6.38 10.71 8.57
N ASP A 274 -6.63 9.43 8.34
CA ASP A 274 -6.85 8.43 9.37
C ASP A 274 -5.53 8.04 10.08
N ARG A 275 -5.66 7.10 11.02
CA ARG A 275 -4.54 6.53 11.77
C ARG A 275 -4.63 5.02 11.71
N CYS A 276 -3.47 4.37 11.66
CA CYS A 276 -3.41 2.96 11.96
C CYS A 276 -3.34 2.76 13.47
N VAL A 277 -4.01 1.73 13.98
CA VAL A 277 -4.07 1.38 15.40
C VAL A 277 -3.60 -0.05 15.69
N GLU A 278 -3.04 -0.74 14.68
CA GLU A 278 -2.74 -2.18 14.72
C GLU A 278 -1.66 -2.52 15.78
N CYS A 279 -0.59 -1.72 15.86
CA CYS A 279 0.51 -1.94 16.81
C CYS A 279 0.77 -0.70 17.70
N GLY A 280 -0.27 0.08 17.94
CA GLY A 280 -0.20 1.42 18.51
C GLY A 280 -0.74 2.47 17.54
N THR A 281 -0.88 3.71 17.99
CA THR A 281 -1.52 4.77 17.19
C THR A 281 -0.49 5.50 16.33
N SER A 282 -0.61 5.42 15.01
CA SER A 282 0.25 6.19 14.09
C SER A 282 0.00 7.70 14.19
N PRO A 283 0.96 8.54 13.76
CA PRO A 283 0.65 9.89 13.29
C PRO A 283 -0.46 9.87 12.23
N ARG A 284 -1.17 10.99 12.05
CA ARG A 284 -2.24 11.08 11.04
C ARG A 284 -1.64 11.05 9.64
N GLY A 285 -2.36 10.40 8.73
CA GLY A 285 -2.05 10.39 7.31
C GLY A 285 -1.45 9.07 6.85
N ARG A 286 -1.95 8.59 5.72
CA ARG A 286 -1.32 7.52 4.94
C ARG A 286 -0.16 8.11 4.17
N ILE A 287 1.04 7.64 4.46
CA ILE A 287 2.26 8.19 3.86
C ILE A 287 2.83 7.32 2.74
N VAL A 288 2.33 6.09 2.60
CA VAL A 288 2.66 5.19 1.51
C VAL A 288 1.56 4.13 1.34
N GLU A 289 1.26 3.75 0.11
CA GLU A 289 0.55 2.51 -0.18
C GLU A 289 1.53 1.54 -0.84
N LEU A 290 1.72 0.36 -0.25
CA LEU A 290 2.66 -0.63 -0.78
C LEU A 290 1.95 -1.59 -1.73
N THR A 291 2.70 -2.19 -2.65
CA THR A 291 2.19 -3.40 -3.33
C THR A 291 1.95 -4.51 -2.31
N PRO A 292 1.04 -5.46 -2.57
CA PRO A 292 0.75 -6.52 -1.60
C PRO A 292 1.99 -7.36 -1.24
N VAL A 293 2.89 -7.55 -2.21
CA VAL A 293 4.20 -8.20 -1.99
C VAL A 293 5.07 -7.40 -1.03
N GLY A 294 5.23 -6.09 -1.25
CA GLY A 294 6.01 -5.22 -0.37
C GLY A 294 5.43 -5.15 1.06
N PHE A 295 4.11 -5.01 1.17
CA PHE A 295 3.40 -4.96 2.45
C PHE A 295 3.58 -6.26 3.25
N ALA A 296 3.40 -7.42 2.60
CA ALA A 296 3.57 -8.72 3.22
C ALA A 296 5.04 -9.01 3.58
N ALA A 297 5.99 -8.65 2.71
CA ALA A 297 7.43 -8.82 2.98
C ALA A 297 7.90 -8.06 4.22
N LEU A 298 7.33 -6.86 4.44
CA LEU A 298 7.53 -6.05 5.64
C LEU A 298 6.82 -6.61 6.89
N GLY A 299 6.21 -7.79 6.81
CA GLY A 299 5.52 -8.43 7.93
C GLY A 299 4.13 -7.87 8.20
N GLY A 300 3.56 -7.07 7.28
CA GLY A 300 2.17 -6.63 7.38
C GLY A 300 1.21 -7.78 7.08
N ASP A 301 0.07 -7.79 7.78
CA ASP A 301 -1.05 -8.67 7.45
C ASP A 301 -2.01 -7.97 6.48
N LEU A 302 -2.17 -8.49 5.26
CA LEU A 302 -2.99 -7.84 4.23
C LEU A 302 -4.44 -7.65 4.68
N ASP A 303 -4.97 -8.60 5.46
CA ASP A 303 -6.32 -8.53 6.02
C ASP A 303 -6.45 -7.65 7.27
N ALA A 304 -5.35 -7.23 7.89
CA ALA A 304 -5.34 -6.16 8.88
C ALA A 304 -5.41 -4.77 8.21
N GLY A 305 -4.79 -4.63 7.04
CA GLY A 305 -4.97 -3.49 6.14
C GLY A 305 -4.05 -2.29 6.39
N CYS A 306 -3.42 -2.17 7.55
CA CYS A 306 -2.43 -1.11 7.79
C CYS A 306 -1.35 -1.53 8.78
N PHE A 307 -0.24 -0.79 8.80
CA PHE A 307 0.72 -0.79 9.91
C PHE A 307 1.35 0.60 10.08
N ASN A 308 1.97 0.84 11.25
CA ASN A 308 2.73 2.05 11.51
C ASN A 308 4.07 1.98 10.78
N VAL A 309 4.44 3.06 10.09
CA VAL A 309 5.59 3.07 9.18
C VAL A 309 6.47 4.29 9.39
N THR A 310 7.77 4.10 9.23
CA THR A 310 8.74 5.17 9.00
C THR A 310 9.27 5.08 7.57
N LEU A 311 9.21 6.19 6.85
CA LEU A 311 9.87 6.37 5.56
C LEU A 311 11.21 7.07 5.79
N ASP A 312 12.24 6.62 5.07
CA ASP A 312 13.55 7.27 4.96
C ASP A 312 13.87 7.49 3.47
N PHE A 313 14.28 8.72 3.14
CA PHE A 313 14.48 9.16 1.77
C PHE A 313 15.95 9.14 1.29
N THR A 314 16.90 8.75 2.14
CA THR A 314 18.33 8.72 1.79
C THR A 314 18.65 7.82 0.59
N ALA A 315 17.89 6.74 0.36
CA ALA A 315 18.06 5.89 -0.82
C ALA A 315 17.72 6.63 -2.12
N THR A 316 16.78 7.57 -2.08
CA THR A 316 16.52 8.48 -3.21
C THR A 316 17.68 9.45 -3.41
N ALA A 317 18.22 10.04 -2.33
CA ALA A 317 19.34 10.97 -2.40
C ALA A 317 20.60 10.35 -3.05
N ALA A 318 20.93 9.11 -2.65
CA ALA A 318 22.10 8.39 -3.16
C ALA A 318 22.02 8.07 -4.66
N ALA A 319 20.81 7.89 -5.23
CA ALA A 319 20.65 7.67 -6.66
C ALA A 319 20.94 8.92 -7.51
N PHE A 320 20.81 10.11 -6.92
CA PHE A 320 21.08 11.40 -7.57
C PHE A 320 22.54 11.86 -7.40
N HIS A 321 23.21 11.43 -6.34
CA HIS A 321 24.64 11.66 -6.10
C HIS A 321 25.38 10.32 -6.08
N PRO A 322 25.70 9.71 -7.23
CA PRO A 322 26.61 8.58 -7.25
C PRO A 322 27.92 9.02 -6.60
N ALA A 323 28.45 8.21 -5.66
CA ALA A 323 29.73 8.48 -5.04
C ALA A 323 30.78 8.77 -6.14
N PRO A 324 31.71 9.73 -5.95
CA PRO A 324 32.79 9.91 -6.91
C PRO A 324 33.50 8.57 -7.05
N GLU A 325 33.49 8.01 -8.26
CA GLU A 325 34.30 6.83 -8.58
C GLU A 325 35.72 7.12 -8.14
N GLY A 326 36.26 6.25 -7.29
CA GLY A 326 37.59 6.38 -6.74
C GLY A 326 38.59 6.64 -7.88
N SER A 327 39.29 7.78 -7.80
CA SER A 327 40.49 7.95 -8.61
C SER A 327 41.57 6.99 -8.10
N PRO A 328 42.30 6.29 -8.98
CA PRO A 328 43.39 5.38 -8.62
C PRO A 328 44.53 6.08 -7.89
#